data_AF-A0A7W5DU74-F1
#
_entry.id   AF-A0A7W5DU74-F1
#
_cell.length_a   1.000
_cell.length_b   1.000
_cell.length_c   1.000
_cell.angle_alpha   90.00
_cell.angle_beta   90.00
_cell.angle_gamma   90.00
#
_symmetry.space_group_name_H-M   'P 1'
#
loop_
_entity.id
_entity.type
_entity.pdbx_description
1 polymer ?
#
loop_
_entity_poly.entity_id
_entity_poly.type
_entity_poly.pdbx_seq_one_letter_code
_entity_poly.pdbx_strand_id
1 'polypeptide(L)'
;MNFRPANTILAISTHTLTCVLVVALSATSGSAQPPAAPAPPAAPAPSEPAPPPADSQGEMKAGQVSPTGREARLAAYLSGSTFTGQFTIEGNAKADPKPESYKIASCEPLAEKDMYRLKVKIRYGDVDGEFPMDLTILWSGSTPVITLDGVWIPGLGTFSSRVLIHDGRYAGTWQHDAKGGHLFGTIEPATQSAPAE
;
A
#
# COMPACT_ATOMS: atom_id res chain seq x y z
N MET A 1 -66.66 24.93 -29.74
CA MET A 1 -66.18 26.21 -29.19
C MET A 1 -65.02 25.94 -28.25
N ASN A 2 -63.91 26.69 -28.20
CA ASN A 2 -63.25 27.53 -29.20
C ASN A 2 -61.78 27.75 -28.76
N PHE A 3 -60.85 27.75 -29.71
CA PHE A 3 -59.65 28.61 -29.85
C PHE A 3 -59.00 29.29 -28.62
N ARG A 4 -57.66 29.39 -28.48
CA ARG A 4 -56.48 28.78 -29.17
C ARG A 4 -55.20 29.09 -28.31
N PRO A 5 -53.93 28.85 -28.72
CA PRO A 5 -52.81 28.63 -27.79
C PRO A 5 -51.75 29.76 -27.71
N ALA A 6 -50.75 29.51 -26.86
CA ALA A 6 -49.30 29.79 -27.00
C ALA A 6 -48.80 31.13 -27.57
N ASN A 7 -47.95 31.79 -26.77
CA ASN A 7 -46.88 32.69 -27.23
C ASN A 7 -45.59 32.24 -26.47
N THR A 8 -44.38 31.98 -27.00
CA THR A 8 -43.67 32.15 -28.29
C THR A 8 -42.50 33.16 -28.18
N ILE A 9 -41.37 32.84 -28.83
CA ILE A 9 -40.11 33.61 -28.99
C ILE A 9 -39.20 33.65 -27.72
N LEU A 10 -37.91 33.26 -27.75
CA LEU A 10 -36.69 33.80 -28.42
C LEU A 10 -36.17 35.12 -27.77
N ALA A 11 -34.86 35.44 -27.68
CA ALA A 11 -33.64 34.77 -28.13
C ALA A 11 -32.35 35.33 -27.45
N ILE A 12 -31.26 34.54 -27.45
CA ILE A 12 -29.85 34.93 -27.77
C ILE A 12 -29.08 35.95 -26.86
N SER A 13 -27.74 35.82 -26.86
CA SER A 13 -26.71 36.78 -26.38
C SER A 13 -26.55 36.98 -24.85
N THR A 14 -25.33 37.15 -24.31
CA THR A 14 -23.96 37.09 -24.90
C THR A 14 -22.96 36.59 -23.86
N HIS A 15 -21.86 35.96 -24.27
CA HIS A 15 -20.67 35.84 -23.42
C HIS A 15 -19.89 37.16 -23.42
N THR A 16 -19.45 37.61 -22.24
CA THR A 16 -18.41 38.64 -22.11
C THR A 16 -17.32 38.16 -21.16
N LEU A 17 -16.19 37.78 -21.75
CA LEU A 17 -14.97 37.39 -21.04
C LEU A 17 -14.28 38.63 -20.45
N THR A 18 -13.94 38.63 -19.16
CA THR A 18 -12.77 39.34 -18.59
C THR A 18 -12.53 38.87 -17.14
N CYS A 19 -11.42 38.17 -16.92
CA CYS A 19 -10.74 38.11 -15.63
C CYS A 19 -9.24 38.21 -15.90
N VAL A 20 -8.64 39.32 -15.51
CA VAL A 20 -7.21 39.58 -15.68
C VAL A 20 -6.45 38.91 -14.54
N LEU A 21 -5.45 38.09 -14.86
CA LEU A 21 -4.41 37.73 -13.90
C LEU A 21 -3.04 37.89 -14.54
N VAL A 22 -2.25 38.81 -14.02
CA VAL A 22 -0.86 39.05 -14.40
C VAL A 22 0.03 38.32 -13.41
N VAL A 23 0.88 37.42 -13.90
CA VAL A 23 2.05 36.91 -13.17
C VAL A 23 3.24 36.96 -14.12
N ALA A 24 4.38 37.46 -13.63
CA ALA A 24 5.56 37.74 -14.45
C ALA A 24 6.41 36.49 -14.74
N LEU A 25 7.31 36.61 -15.72
CA LEU A 25 8.21 35.54 -16.18
C LEU A 25 9.68 35.97 -16.01
N SER A 26 10.58 34.97 -15.99
CA SER A 26 12.03 35.05 -16.32
C SER A 26 13.04 35.41 -15.21
N ALA A 27 13.57 34.37 -14.55
CA ALA A 27 14.96 34.26 -14.04
C ALA A 27 15.22 32.81 -13.57
N THR A 28 16.34 32.12 -13.84
CA THR A 28 17.43 32.26 -14.82
C THR A 28 18.01 30.86 -15.07
N SER A 29 18.29 30.48 -16.32
CA SER A 29 18.92 29.17 -16.63
C SER A 29 20.43 29.18 -16.36
N GLY A 30 20.95 28.14 -15.71
CA GLY A 30 22.39 27.91 -15.51
C GLY A 30 22.75 26.45 -15.74
N SER A 31 23.73 26.19 -16.60
CA SER A 31 24.12 24.84 -17.04
C SER A 31 25.46 24.40 -16.45
N ALA A 32 25.54 23.14 -15.98
CA ALA A 32 26.80 22.44 -15.70
C ALA A 32 26.61 20.92 -15.90
N GLN A 33 27.67 20.22 -16.32
CA GLN A 33 27.64 18.80 -16.75
C GLN A 33 28.63 17.96 -15.90
N PRO A 34 28.35 16.67 -15.58
CA PRO A 34 29.09 15.94 -14.56
C PRO A 34 30.36 15.20 -15.05
N PRO A 35 31.36 15.08 -14.16
CA PRO A 35 32.16 13.86 -13.97
C PRO A 35 32.32 13.50 -12.47
N ALA A 36 32.74 12.31 -12.02
CA ALA A 36 32.80 10.95 -12.57
C ALA A 36 33.12 9.95 -11.42
N ALA A 37 33.21 8.64 -11.70
CA ALA A 37 33.79 7.62 -10.80
C ALA A 37 34.94 6.88 -11.55
N PRO A 38 36.02 6.43 -10.88
CA PRO A 38 36.02 5.03 -10.38
C PRO A 38 36.94 4.66 -9.17
N ALA A 39 36.57 3.55 -8.50
CA ALA A 39 37.40 2.48 -7.90
C ALA A 39 38.42 2.70 -6.71
N PRO A 40 38.60 1.66 -5.83
CA PRO A 40 39.63 1.53 -4.76
C PRO A 40 40.95 0.87 -5.28
N PRO A 41 42.00 0.45 -4.51
CA PRO A 41 42.10 0.14 -3.06
C PRO A 41 43.42 0.46 -2.29
N ALA A 42 43.49 0.13 -0.98
CA ALA A 42 44.76 -0.05 -0.22
C ALA A 42 44.62 -0.83 1.12
N ALA A 43 45.59 -1.71 1.44
CA ALA A 43 45.95 -2.33 2.72
C ALA A 43 47.41 -2.90 2.56
N PRO A 44 48.30 -3.01 3.58
CA PRO A 44 48.12 -3.83 4.81
C PRO A 44 48.78 -3.26 6.12
N ALA A 45 49.06 -4.12 7.11
CA ALA A 45 49.45 -3.87 8.54
C ALA A 45 51.00 -3.93 8.80
N PRO A 46 51.61 -4.23 10.00
CA PRO A 46 51.16 -4.60 11.38
C PRO A 46 51.83 -3.73 12.51
N SER A 47 52.04 -4.04 13.82
CA SER A 47 51.73 -5.17 14.75
C SER A 47 51.82 -4.75 16.26
N GLU A 48 51.18 -5.53 17.17
CA GLU A 48 51.60 -5.99 18.53
C GLU A 48 52.12 -5.07 19.69
N PRO A 49 52.13 -5.56 20.97
CA PRO A 49 51.45 -6.72 21.60
C PRO A 49 50.58 -6.39 22.85
N ALA A 50 50.06 -7.42 23.55
CA ALA A 50 48.99 -7.34 24.58
C ALA A 50 49.44 -7.30 26.07
N PRO A 51 48.48 -7.26 27.03
CA PRO A 51 48.27 -8.45 27.86
C PRO A 51 46.78 -8.89 28.07
N PRO A 52 46.52 -10.16 28.45
CA PRO A 52 45.17 -10.73 28.74
C PRO A 52 44.96 -11.02 30.26
N PRO A 53 43.87 -11.69 30.72
CA PRO A 53 42.43 -11.47 30.43
C PRO A 53 41.51 -11.52 31.69
N ALA A 54 40.31 -10.92 31.62
CA ALA A 54 39.04 -11.24 32.34
C ALA A 54 38.01 -10.13 31.98
N ASP A 55 36.78 -10.33 31.51
CA ASP A 55 35.76 -11.33 31.82
C ASP A 55 34.76 -11.51 30.65
N SER A 56 33.98 -12.60 30.69
CA SER A 56 33.05 -12.98 29.62
C SER A 56 31.72 -12.21 29.64
N GLN A 57 31.58 -11.19 28.80
CA GLN A 57 30.27 -10.75 28.30
C GLN A 57 30.26 -10.80 26.77
N GLY A 58 29.62 -11.84 26.23
CA GLY A 58 29.52 -12.03 24.78
C GLY A 58 28.62 -10.98 24.13
N GLU A 59 29.12 -10.34 23.08
CA GLU A 59 28.35 -9.37 22.30
C GLU A 59 27.10 -10.04 21.70
N MET A 60 25.92 -9.68 22.21
CA MET A 60 24.65 -10.14 21.64
C MET A 60 24.43 -9.48 20.27
N LYS A 61 24.89 -10.18 19.23
CA LYS A 61 24.75 -9.80 17.83
C LYS A 61 23.30 -9.45 17.49
N ALA A 62 23.02 -8.16 17.31
CA ALA A 62 21.71 -7.68 16.92
C ALA A 62 21.31 -8.22 15.53
N GLY A 63 20.03 -8.51 15.34
CA GLY A 63 19.48 -8.84 14.02
C GLY A 63 19.08 -10.30 13.77
N GLN A 64 18.31 -10.92 14.68
CA GLN A 64 17.37 -12.00 14.34
C GLN A 64 16.30 -12.16 15.44
N VAL A 65 15.15 -11.51 15.25
CA VAL A 65 13.95 -11.74 16.08
C VAL A 65 13.04 -12.71 15.33
N SER A 66 12.99 -13.96 15.76
CA SER A 66 12.04 -14.94 15.23
C SER A 66 10.60 -14.51 15.57
N PRO A 67 9.60 -14.78 14.71
CA PRO A 67 8.23 -14.29 14.90
C PRO A 67 7.61 -14.77 16.22
N THR A 68 7.15 -13.84 17.05
CA THR A 68 6.57 -14.19 18.35
C THR A 68 5.08 -14.54 18.27
N GLY A 69 4.47 -14.82 19.43
CA GLY A 69 3.21 -15.55 19.57
C GLY A 69 1.96 -14.91 18.95
N ARG A 70 2.00 -13.66 18.46
CA ARG A 70 0.90 -13.02 17.71
C ARG A 70 1.25 -12.84 16.22
N GLU A 71 2.50 -12.54 15.90
CA GLU A 71 3.02 -12.37 14.54
C GLU A 71 2.91 -13.68 13.76
N ALA A 72 3.30 -14.80 14.39
CA ALA A 72 3.16 -16.14 13.82
C ALA A 72 1.68 -16.55 13.63
N ARG A 73 0.78 -16.17 14.55
CA ARG A 73 -0.66 -16.46 14.43
C ARG A 73 -1.31 -15.67 13.30
N LEU A 74 -0.94 -14.40 13.15
CA LEU A 74 -1.39 -13.55 12.05
C LEU A 74 -0.93 -14.08 10.69
N ALA A 75 0.35 -14.45 10.60
CA ALA A 75 0.93 -15.05 9.40
C ALA A 75 0.21 -16.34 8.98
N ALA A 76 -0.09 -17.22 9.94
CA ALA A 76 -0.84 -18.46 9.72
C ALA A 76 -2.32 -18.19 9.36
N TYR A 77 -2.96 -17.19 9.96
CA TYR A 77 -4.35 -16.81 9.67
C TYR A 77 -4.52 -16.22 8.26
N LEU A 78 -3.56 -15.39 7.82
CA LEU A 78 -3.58 -14.76 6.51
C LEU A 78 -3.13 -15.69 5.37
N SER A 79 -2.23 -16.63 5.63
CA SER A 79 -1.72 -17.54 4.61
C SER A 79 -2.82 -18.43 4.02
N GLY A 80 -3.02 -18.36 2.70
CA GLY A 80 -4.05 -19.08 1.96
C GLY A 80 -5.47 -18.51 2.06
N SER A 81 -5.69 -17.46 2.87
CA SER A 81 -7.00 -16.86 3.12
C SER A 81 -7.58 -16.11 1.92
N THR A 82 -8.90 -16.10 1.81
CA THR A 82 -9.66 -15.42 0.76
C THR A 82 -10.48 -14.30 1.39
N PHE A 83 -10.37 -13.10 0.83
CA PHE A 83 -11.14 -11.93 1.22
C PHE A 83 -12.22 -11.69 0.16
N THR A 84 -13.45 -11.43 0.61
CA THR A 84 -14.59 -11.13 -0.26
C THR A 84 -15.38 -9.97 0.34
N GLY A 85 -15.60 -8.92 -0.44
CA GLY A 85 -16.16 -7.67 0.07
C GLY A 85 -16.56 -6.70 -1.01
N GLN A 86 -16.64 -5.43 -0.63
CA GLN A 86 -17.04 -4.33 -1.51
C GLN A 86 -16.25 -3.06 -1.20
N PHE A 87 -16.10 -2.19 -2.19
CA PHE A 87 -15.48 -0.87 -2.06
C PHE A 87 -16.34 0.27 -2.59
N THR A 88 -16.25 1.42 -1.94
CA THR A 88 -16.85 2.70 -2.36
C THR A 88 -15.82 3.58 -3.08
N ILE A 89 -16.30 4.61 -3.78
CA ILE A 89 -15.46 5.67 -4.38
C ILE A 89 -15.97 7.01 -3.83
N GLU A 90 -15.08 7.83 -3.28
CA GLU A 90 -15.46 9.14 -2.72
C GLU A 90 -16.02 10.09 -3.79
N GLY A 91 -16.84 11.06 -3.34
CA GLY A 91 -17.61 11.94 -4.22
C GLY A 91 -18.80 11.27 -4.92
N ASN A 92 -18.91 9.94 -4.94
CA ASN A 92 -19.99 9.20 -5.61
C ASN A 92 -21.01 8.59 -4.62
N ALA A 93 -21.58 9.43 -3.75
CA ALA A 93 -22.49 9.04 -2.67
C ALA A 93 -23.86 8.46 -3.11
N LYS A 94 -24.06 8.19 -4.40
CA LYS A 94 -25.27 7.56 -4.97
C LYS A 94 -25.00 6.25 -5.73
N ALA A 95 -23.75 5.81 -5.80
CA ALA A 95 -23.40 4.52 -6.40
C ALA A 95 -23.32 3.44 -5.33
N ASP A 96 -23.84 2.25 -5.66
CA ASP A 96 -23.68 1.08 -4.82
C ASP A 96 -22.20 0.69 -4.68
N PRO A 97 -21.78 0.12 -3.52
CA PRO A 97 -20.43 -0.42 -3.36
C PRO A 97 -20.13 -1.50 -4.39
N LYS A 98 -18.95 -1.44 -5.00
CA LYS A 98 -18.52 -2.36 -6.05
C LYS A 98 -17.92 -3.63 -5.43
N PRO A 99 -18.24 -4.84 -5.91
CA PRO A 99 -17.67 -6.07 -5.38
C PRO A 99 -16.17 -6.15 -5.66
N GLU A 100 -15.43 -6.72 -4.71
CA GLU A 100 -14.01 -7.05 -4.82
C GLU A 100 -13.68 -8.36 -4.09
N SER A 101 -12.59 -9.00 -4.49
CA SER A 101 -12.05 -10.18 -3.81
C SER A 101 -10.56 -10.33 -4.10
N TYR A 102 -9.81 -10.79 -3.10
CA TYR A 102 -8.38 -11.08 -3.20
C TYR A 102 -8.02 -12.32 -2.38
N LYS A 103 -6.95 -13.01 -2.78
CA LYS A 103 -6.44 -14.18 -2.04
C LYS A 103 -4.99 -13.95 -1.64
N ILE A 104 -4.72 -14.04 -0.34
CA ILE A 104 -3.35 -14.06 0.17
C ILE A 104 -2.85 -15.51 0.02
N ALA A 105 -1.90 -15.75 -0.88
CA ALA A 105 -1.32 -17.07 -1.11
C ALA A 105 -0.38 -17.48 0.03
N SER A 106 0.47 -16.56 0.50
CA SER A 106 1.24 -16.69 1.74
C SER A 106 1.43 -15.35 2.44
N CYS A 107 1.64 -15.38 3.75
CA CYS A 107 2.03 -14.24 4.58
C CYS A 107 3.21 -14.68 5.46
N GLU A 108 4.38 -14.07 5.24
CA GLU A 108 5.66 -14.44 5.84
C GLU A 108 6.23 -13.25 6.62
N PRO A 109 6.28 -13.28 7.97
CA PRO A 109 6.88 -12.20 8.76
C PRO A 109 8.38 -12.10 8.48
N LEU A 110 8.88 -10.87 8.31
CA LEU A 110 10.28 -10.60 8.00
C LEU A 110 11.09 -10.29 9.27
N ALA A 111 12.42 -10.17 9.11
CA ALA A 111 13.32 -9.80 10.20
C ALA A 111 13.22 -8.32 10.62
N GLU A 112 12.56 -7.49 9.81
CA GLU A 112 12.24 -6.10 10.15
C GLU A 112 10.94 -6.02 10.95
N LYS A 113 10.91 -5.15 11.96
CA LYS A 113 9.79 -5.03 12.90
C LYS A 113 8.49 -4.62 12.17
N ASP A 114 7.40 -5.32 12.49
CA ASP A 114 6.06 -5.14 11.91
C ASP A 114 5.97 -5.35 10.39
N MET A 115 7.02 -5.87 9.72
CA MET A 115 7.08 -6.06 8.27
C MET A 115 6.75 -7.51 7.87
N TYR A 116 5.93 -7.70 6.85
CA TYR A 116 5.47 -9.00 6.36
C TYR A 116 5.51 -9.08 4.83
N ARG A 117 6.07 -10.15 4.28
CA ARG A 117 5.99 -10.48 2.86
C ARG A 117 4.70 -11.22 2.57
N LEU A 118 3.78 -10.56 1.86
CA LEU A 118 2.53 -11.15 1.39
C LEU A 118 2.67 -11.47 -0.10
N LYS A 119 2.32 -12.70 -0.50
CA LYS A 119 2.05 -13.04 -1.90
C LYS A 119 0.56 -12.93 -2.12
N VAL A 120 0.09 -11.94 -2.89
CA VAL A 120 -1.35 -11.69 -3.08
C VAL A 120 -1.75 -11.96 -4.52
N LYS A 121 -2.76 -12.80 -4.72
CA LYS A 121 -3.42 -13.02 -6.00
C LYS A 121 -4.56 -12.02 -6.14
N ILE A 122 -4.44 -11.16 -7.14
CA ILE A 122 -5.35 -10.04 -7.39
C ILE A 122 -5.89 -10.19 -8.82
N ARG A 123 -7.21 -10.06 -8.97
CA ARG A 123 -7.86 -9.85 -10.28
C ARG A 123 -8.53 -8.47 -10.29
N TYR A 124 -8.01 -7.55 -11.09
CA TYR A 124 -8.46 -6.15 -11.14
C TYR A 124 -8.45 -5.63 -12.58
N GLY A 125 -9.65 -5.40 -13.15
CA GLY A 125 -9.79 -5.13 -14.58
C GLY A 125 -9.24 -6.29 -15.39
N ASP A 126 -8.37 -5.98 -16.36
CA ASP A 126 -7.68 -6.97 -17.20
C ASP A 126 -6.44 -7.59 -16.53
N VAL A 127 -6.08 -7.15 -15.31
CA VAL A 127 -4.92 -7.65 -14.57
C VAL A 127 -5.31 -8.87 -13.75
N ASP A 128 -4.65 -10.00 -14.00
CA ASP A 128 -4.71 -11.22 -13.18
C ASP A 128 -3.27 -11.64 -12.87
N GLY A 129 -2.89 -11.67 -11.60
CA GLY A 129 -1.50 -11.87 -11.21
C GLY A 129 -1.28 -12.16 -9.73
N GLU A 130 -0.10 -12.71 -9.44
CA GLU A 130 0.40 -12.96 -8.07
C GLU A 130 1.55 -12.00 -7.77
N PHE A 131 1.32 -11.08 -6.82
CA PHE A 131 2.23 -10.00 -6.49
C PHE A 131 2.88 -10.24 -5.12
N PRO A 132 4.22 -10.41 -5.04
CA PRO A 132 4.93 -10.36 -3.76
C PRO A 132 5.05 -8.90 -3.33
N MET A 133 4.58 -8.58 -2.13
CA MET A 133 4.64 -7.25 -1.53
C MET A 133 5.15 -7.35 -0.10
N ASP A 134 6.16 -6.55 0.24
CA ASP A 134 6.62 -6.37 1.61
C ASP A 134 5.83 -5.22 2.22
N LEU A 135 5.00 -5.52 3.22
CA LEU A 135 3.97 -4.63 3.77
C LEU A 135 4.05 -4.55 5.29
N THR A 136 3.87 -3.35 5.82
CA THR A 136 3.79 -3.12 7.26
C THR A 136 2.41 -3.53 7.79
N ILE A 137 2.37 -4.32 8.86
CA ILE A 137 1.13 -4.60 9.61
C ILE A 137 1.28 -4.11 11.05
N LEU A 138 0.67 -2.96 11.32
CA LEU A 138 0.66 -2.32 12.64
C LEU A 138 -0.43 -2.92 13.53
N TRP A 139 -0.33 -2.71 14.85
CA TRP A 139 -1.27 -3.28 15.82
C TRP A 139 -2.00 -2.19 16.62
N SER A 140 -3.32 -2.12 16.48
CA SER A 140 -4.20 -1.35 17.36
C SER A 140 -4.68 -2.26 18.50
N GLY A 141 -3.89 -2.30 19.58
CA GLY A 141 -4.06 -3.29 20.65
C GLY A 141 -3.85 -4.72 20.13
N SER A 142 -4.91 -5.52 20.11
CA SER A 142 -4.93 -6.87 19.51
C SER A 142 -5.39 -6.91 18.05
N THR A 143 -5.73 -5.76 17.45
CA THR A 143 -6.27 -5.68 16.08
C THR A 143 -5.15 -5.34 15.08
N PRO A 144 -4.79 -6.24 14.16
CA PRO A 144 -3.79 -5.95 13.13
C PRO A 144 -4.38 -5.08 12.00
N VAL A 145 -3.55 -4.20 11.44
CA VAL A 145 -3.90 -3.22 10.41
C VAL A 145 -2.85 -3.25 9.29
N ILE A 146 -3.21 -3.86 8.16
CA ILE A 146 -2.37 -3.87 6.94
C ILE A 146 -2.26 -2.43 6.44
N THR A 147 -1.04 -1.94 6.27
CA THR A 147 -0.76 -0.54 5.97
C THR A 147 0.07 -0.42 4.70
N LEU A 148 -0.48 0.24 3.68
CA LEU A 148 0.27 0.74 2.52
C LEU A 148 0.36 2.26 2.67
N ASP A 149 1.56 2.82 2.46
CA ASP A 149 1.78 4.27 2.55
C ASP A 149 2.62 4.74 1.36
N GLY A 150 1.97 5.29 0.33
CA GLY A 150 2.64 5.79 -0.88
C GLY A 150 3.32 4.70 -1.71
N VAL A 151 2.86 3.45 -1.63
CA VAL A 151 3.50 2.31 -2.30
C VAL A 151 3.28 2.41 -3.80
N TRP A 152 4.33 2.72 -4.55
CA TRP A 152 4.31 2.72 -6.00
C TRP A 152 4.46 1.28 -6.55
N ILE A 153 3.48 0.83 -7.31
CA ILE A 153 3.47 -0.49 -7.96
C ILE A 153 3.66 -0.27 -9.48
N PRO A 154 4.76 -0.79 -10.09
CA PRO A 154 5.03 -0.62 -11.51
C PRO A 154 3.86 -1.03 -12.40
N GLY A 155 3.46 -0.14 -13.33
CA GLY A 155 2.34 -0.36 -14.24
C GLY A 155 0.94 -0.20 -13.63
N LEU A 156 0.80 -0.11 -12.29
CA LEU A 156 -0.49 0.04 -11.61
C LEU A 156 -0.69 1.41 -10.96
N GLY A 157 0.37 2.10 -10.52
CA GLY A 157 0.29 3.46 -9.92
C GLY A 157 0.62 3.47 -8.43
N THR A 158 0.20 4.52 -7.70
CA THR A 158 0.56 4.71 -6.30
C THR A 158 -0.61 4.38 -5.38
N PHE A 159 -0.37 3.54 -4.38
CA PHE A 159 -1.40 3.03 -3.46
C PHE A 159 -1.11 3.37 -2.01
N SER A 160 -2.15 3.80 -1.29
CA SER A 160 -2.15 3.89 0.17
C SER A 160 -3.41 3.22 0.72
N SER A 161 -3.30 2.56 1.86
CA SER A 161 -4.44 1.97 2.57
C SER A 161 -4.17 1.81 4.06
N ARG A 162 -5.24 1.65 4.83
CA ARG A 162 -5.18 1.10 6.19
C ARG A 162 -6.37 0.14 6.33
N VAL A 163 -6.09 -1.16 6.45
CA VAL A 163 -7.11 -2.22 6.46
C VAL A 163 -7.00 -3.00 7.77
N LEU A 164 -7.95 -2.77 8.69
CA LEU A 164 -8.04 -3.49 9.96
C LEU A 164 -8.72 -4.85 9.76
N ILE A 165 -8.32 -5.82 10.58
CA ILE A 165 -8.82 -7.20 10.54
C ILE A 165 -9.35 -7.57 11.92
N HIS A 166 -10.63 -7.97 12.02
CA HIS A 166 -11.30 -8.29 13.28
C HIS A 166 -12.43 -9.31 13.05
N ASP A 167 -12.53 -10.35 13.88
CA ASP A 167 -13.61 -11.38 13.87
C ASP A 167 -14.06 -11.88 12.49
N GLY A 168 -13.12 -12.31 11.64
CA GLY A 168 -13.43 -12.82 10.30
C GLY A 168 -13.91 -11.75 9.31
N ARG A 169 -13.67 -10.46 9.61
CA ARG A 169 -14.02 -9.31 8.78
C ARG A 169 -12.81 -8.39 8.59
N TYR A 170 -12.91 -7.56 7.56
CA TYR A 170 -12.00 -6.46 7.33
C TYR A 170 -12.78 -5.17 7.03
N ALA A 171 -12.16 -4.04 7.35
CA ALA A 171 -12.62 -2.71 6.97
C ALA A 171 -11.41 -1.78 6.82
N GLY A 172 -11.50 -0.80 5.93
CA GLY A 172 -10.37 0.12 5.72
C GLY A 172 -10.64 1.23 4.74
N THR A 173 -9.64 2.10 4.60
CA THR A 173 -9.55 3.09 3.51
C THR A 173 -8.60 2.60 2.43
N TRP A 174 -8.85 3.03 1.19
CA TRP A 174 -7.95 2.87 0.06
C TRP A 174 -7.80 4.19 -0.70
N GLN A 175 -6.63 4.38 -1.31
CA GLN A 175 -6.30 5.47 -2.21
C GLN A 175 -5.48 4.89 -3.37
N HIS A 176 -5.83 5.30 -4.58
CA HIS A 176 -5.09 5.09 -5.83
C HIS A 176 -4.89 6.43 -6.52
N ASP A 177 -3.67 6.94 -6.52
CA ASP A 177 -3.29 8.29 -6.96
C ASP A 177 -4.26 9.38 -6.43
N ALA A 178 -5.19 9.89 -7.25
CA ALA A 178 -6.15 10.95 -6.90
C ALA A 178 -7.57 10.44 -6.55
N LYS A 179 -7.80 9.14 -6.46
CA LYS A 179 -9.10 8.53 -6.10
C LYS A 179 -8.98 7.70 -4.84
N GLY A 180 -10.00 7.70 -4.01
CA GLY A 180 -10.04 6.85 -2.82
C GLY A 180 -11.44 6.45 -2.43
N GLY A 181 -11.53 5.78 -1.28
CA GLY A 181 -12.78 5.34 -0.69
C GLY A 181 -12.55 4.37 0.45
N HIS A 182 -13.63 3.67 0.79
CA HIS A 182 -13.65 2.68 1.86
C HIS A 182 -13.80 1.28 1.25
N LEU A 183 -13.22 0.27 1.89
CA LEU A 183 -13.42 -1.14 1.57
C LEU A 183 -13.80 -1.92 2.83
N PHE A 184 -14.62 -2.95 2.69
CA PHE A 184 -15.08 -3.79 3.79
C PHE A 184 -15.59 -5.15 3.30
N GLY A 185 -15.47 -6.17 4.13
CA GLY A 185 -15.93 -7.52 3.77
C GLY A 185 -15.64 -8.59 4.82
N THR A 186 -15.68 -9.83 4.38
CA THR A 186 -15.44 -11.04 5.17
C THR A 186 -14.18 -11.77 4.73
N ILE A 187 -13.50 -12.39 5.70
CA ILE A 187 -12.29 -13.19 5.51
C ILE A 187 -12.66 -14.65 5.73
N GLU A 188 -12.44 -15.49 4.71
CA GLU A 188 -12.45 -16.93 4.81
C GLU A 188 -11.00 -17.41 5.00
N PRO A 189 -10.60 -17.89 6.19
CA PRO A 189 -9.25 -18.45 6.40
C PRO A 189 -9.02 -19.65 5.50
N ALA A 190 -7.75 -20.00 5.26
CA ALA A 190 -7.46 -21.23 4.52
C ALA A 190 -8.06 -22.45 5.23
N THR A 191 -8.90 -23.20 4.52
CA THR A 191 -9.31 -24.54 4.97
C THR A 191 -8.05 -25.37 5.17
N GLN A 192 -7.75 -25.74 6.42
CA GLN A 192 -6.70 -26.71 6.70
C GLN A 192 -7.18 -28.07 6.20
N SER A 193 -6.84 -28.39 4.95
CA SER A 193 -6.77 -29.78 4.50
C SER A 193 -5.90 -30.52 5.52
N ALA A 194 -6.47 -31.51 6.20
CA ALA A 194 -5.71 -32.36 7.11
C ALA A 194 -4.52 -32.97 6.35
N PRO A 195 -3.36 -33.20 7.01
CA PRO A 195 -2.27 -33.94 6.40
C PRO A 195 -2.80 -35.27 5.86
N ALA A 196 -2.40 -35.63 4.64
CA ALA A 196 -2.62 -36.98 4.15
C ALA A 196 -1.78 -37.96 5.00
N GLU A 197 -2.45 -39.01 5.48
CA GLU A 197 -1.88 -40.10 6.28
C GLU A 197 -1.09 -41.10 5.41
#